data_AF-A0A9W7Z127-F1
#
_entry.id   AF-A0A9W7Z127-F1
#
_cell.length_a   1.000
_cell.length_b   1.000
_cell.length_c   1.000
_cell.angle_alpha   90.00
_cell.angle_beta   90.00
_cell.angle_gamma   90.00
#
_symmetry.space_group_name_H-M   'P 1'
#
loop_
_entity.id
_entity.type
_entity.pdbx_description
1 polymer ?
#
loop_
_entity_poly.entity_id
_entity_poly.type
_entity_poly.pdbx_seq_one_letter_code
_entity_poly.pdbx_strand_id
1 'polypeptide(L)'
;MKSEHPMHGDPDTISRPLHRRGLYDDPRLEDKFRRRVEMFADRPPSKFSRKLQAANYAMMFGVGIYMLLYLDYGPRKNCFTSLRAWYFNKVDKLWTLSKDEEKDLREQGRIK
;
A
#
# COMPACT_ATOMS: atom_id res chain seq x y z
N MET A 1 -8.04 25.96 -47.90
CA MET A 1 -7.72 24.55 -47.60
C MET A 1 -6.21 24.40 -47.50
N LYS A 2 -5.68 24.27 -46.29
CA LYS A 2 -4.34 23.75 -46.02
C LYS A 2 -4.45 22.97 -44.72
N SER A 3 -4.36 21.66 -44.85
CA SER A 3 -4.43 20.67 -43.79
C SER A 3 -3.07 20.58 -43.09
N GLU A 4 -3.01 20.89 -41.81
CA GLU A 4 -1.86 20.59 -40.97
C GLU A 4 -2.20 19.38 -40.09
N HIS A 5 -1.39 18.33 -40.26
CA HIS A 5 -1.49 17.06 -39.56
C HIS A 5 -1.14 17.21 -38.06
N PRO A 6 -1.75 16.39 -37.18
CA PRO A 6 -1.48 16.43 -35.75
C PRO A 6 -0.11 15.83 -35.41
N MET A 7 0.57 16.50 -34.48
CA MET A 7 1.84 16.11 -33.87
C MET A 7 1.73 14.71 -33.26
N HIS A 8 2.48 13.76 -33.82
CA HIS A 8 2.69 12.44 -33.25
C HIS A 8 3.54 12.62 -31.98
N GLY A 9 2.91 12.47 -30.81
CA GLY A 9 3.60 12.57 -29.52
C GLY A 9 4.48 11.34 -29.30
N ASP A 10 5.79 11.55 -29.25
CA ASP A 10 6.78 10.54 -28.86
C ASP A 10 6.54 10.08 -27.41
N PRO A 11 6.46 8.76 -27.16
CA PRO A 11 6.19 8.19 -25.83
C PRO A 11 7.36 8.30 -24.84
N ASP A 12 8.54 8.78 -25.28
CA ASP A 12 9.77 8.81 -24.49
C ASP A 12 9.94 10.03 -23.56
N THR A 13 8.88 10.82 -23.39
CA THR A 13 8.94 12.12 -22.69
C THR A 13 8.92 12.04 -21.15
N ILE A 14 8.72 10.86 -20.56
CA ILE A 14 8.49 10.75 -19.11
C ILE A 14 9.81 10.71 -18.28
N SER A 15 10.96 10.45 -18.90
CA SER A 15 12.22 10.20 -18.15
C SER A 15 13.32 11.25 -18.33
N ARG A 16 13.09 12.33 -19.07
CA ARG A 16 14.10 13.38 -19.20
C ARG A 16 14.01 14.32 -17.98
N PRO A 17 15.08 14.50 -17.19
CA PRO A 17 15.09 15.55 -16.17
C PRO A 17 14.75 16.86 -16.87
N LEU A 18 13.84 17.65 -16.28
CA LEU A 18 13.34 18.91 -16.84
C LEU A 18 14.52 19.81 -17.22
N HIS A 19 14.95 19.70 -18.47
CA HIS A 19 16.12 20.40 -18.98
C HIS A 19 15.65 21.81 -19.29
N ARG A 20 15.73 22.68 -18.28
CA ARG A 20 15.44 24.10 -18.46
C ARG A 20 16.50 24.66 -19.40
N ARG A 21 16.14 24.82 -20.68
CA ARG A 21 16.97 25.41 -21.74
C ARG A 21 17.70 26.64 -21.20
N GLY A 22 19.04 26.65 -21.26
CA GLY A 22 19.89 27.77 -20.85
C GLY A 22 20.49 27.70 -19.44
N LEU A 23 20.06 26.78 -18.56
CA LEU A 23 20.59 26.70 -17.18
C LEU A 23 21.76 25.70 -17.00
N TYR A 24 21.93 24.79 -17.96
CA TYR A 24 22.87 23.66 -17.90
C TYR A 24 23.87 23.62 -19.06
N ASP A 25 23.97 24.68 -19.87
CA ASP A 25 24.89 24.73 -21.02
C ASP A 25 26.37 24.85 -20.62
N ASP A 26 26.65 25.12 -19.34
CA ASP A 26 28.00 25.09 -18.77
C ASP A 26 28.26 23.71 -18.12
N PRO A 27 29.25 22.93 -18.59
CA PRO A 27 29.57 21.61 -18.05
C PRO A 27 29.87 21.61 -16.54
N ARG A 28 30.29 22.76 -15.99
CA ARG A 28 30.53 22.91 -14.54
C ARG A 28 29.24 22.94 -13.72
N LEU A 29 28.15 23.46 -14.28
CA LEU A 29 26.85 23.51 -13.60
C LEU A 29 26.19 22.13 -13.59
N GLU A 30 26.36 21.36 -14.67
CA GLU A 30 25.91 19.97 -14.74
C GLU A 30 26.61 19.12 -13.69
N ASP A 31 27.94 19.22 -13.58
CA ASP A 31 28.72 18.52 -12.54
C ASP A 31 28.28 18.89 -11.13
N LYS A 32 28.00 20.17 -10.89
CA LYS A 32 27.53 20.65 -9.57
C LYS A 32 26.12 20.15 -9.25
N PHE A 33 25.25 20.08 -10.26
CA PHE A 33 23.91 19.53 -10.10
C PHE A 33 23.96 18.02 -9.86
N ARG A 34 24.74 17.28 -10.66
CA ARG A 34 24.96 15.84 -10.53
C ARG A 34 25.44 15.48 -9.12
N ARG A 35 26.49 16.15 -8.63
CA ARG A 35 27.01 15.95 -7.27
C ARG A 35 25.97 16.22 -6.18
N ARG A 36 25.11 17.22 -6.36
CA ARG A 36 24.03 17.51 -5.40
C ARG A 36 22.96 16.43 -5.42
N VAL A 37 22.54 15.98 -6.60
CA VAL A 37 21.54 14.92 -6.74
C VAL A 37 22.06 13.60 -6.16
N GLU A 38 23.30 13.22 -6.47
CA GLU A 38 23.98 12.04 -5.92
C GLU A 38 24.07 12.12 -4.39
N MET A 39 24.43 13.28 -3.83
CA MET A 39 24.46 13.50 -2.38
C MET A 39 23.08 13.34 -1.72
N PHE A 40 21.99 13.66 -2.42
CA PHE A 40 20.64 13.44 -1.92
C PHE A 40 20.16 12.00 -2.13
N ALA A 41 20.63 11.30 -3.17
CA ALA A 41 20.30 9.91 -3.45
C ALA A 41 20.87 8.96 -2.39
N ASP A 42 22.09 9.21 -1.92
CA ASP A 42 22.75 8.41 -0.88
C ASP A 42 22.28 8.74 0.54
N ARG A 43 21.36 9.71 0.69
CA ARG A 43 20.86 10.08 2.01
C ARG A 43 19.90 9.01 2.52
N PRO A 44 20.13 8.44 3.72
CA PRO A 44 19.24 7.43 4.26
C PRO A 44 17.81 8.01 4.39
N PRO A 45 16.76 7.22 4.11
CA PRO A 45 15.40 7.70 4.13
C PRO A 45 15.08 8.28 5.50
N SER A 46 14.48 9.47 5.51
CA SER A 46 14.09 10.18 6.72
C SER A 46 13.25 9.29 7.63
N LYS A 47 13.39 9.43 8.96
CA LYS A 47 12.62 8.64 9.93
C LYS A 47 11.10 8.75 9.68
N PHE A 48 10.63 9.92 9.24
CA PHE A 48 9.22 10.11 8.86
C PHE A 48 8.84 9.34 7.59
N SER A 49 9.71 9.32 6.58
CA SER A 49 9.51 8.54 5.35
C SER A 49 9.43 7.04 5.66
N ARG A 50 10.27 6.52 6.55
CA ARG A 50 10.19 5.12 7.00
C ARG A 50 8.88 4.80 7.71
N LYS A 51 8.40 5.70 8.57
CA LYS A 51 7.10 5.56 9.25
C LYS A 51 5.95 5.55 8.24
N LEU A 52 5.98 6.44 7.25
CA LEU A 52 4.98 6.47 6.18
C LEU A 52 5.03 5.21 5.32
N GLN A 53 6.21 4.69 5.00
CA GLN A 53 6.35 3.43 4.27
C GLN A 53 5.74 2.27 5.07
N ALA A 54 6.06 2.17 6.36
CA ALA A 54 5.47 1.15 7.22
C ALA A 54 3.93 1.28 7.31
N ALA A 55 3.42 2.50 7.46
CA ALA A 55 1.98 2.77 7.45
C ALA A 55 1.33 2.38 6.12
N ASN A 56 1.98 2.68 5.00
CA ASN A 56 1.49 2.30 3.68
C ASN A 56 1.46 0.78 3.49
N TYR A 57 2.51 0.06 3.94
CA TYR A 57 2.50 -1.41 3.90
C TYR A 57 1.39 -2.00 4.78
N ALA A 58 1.20 -1.47 5.98
CA ALA A 58 0.11 -1.90 6.86
C ALA A 58 -1.27 -1.64 6.23
N MET A 59 -1.46 -0.48 5.61
CA MET A 59 -2.69 -0.13 4.90
C MET A 59 -2.93 -1.06 3.72
N MET A 60 -1.94 -1.29 2.86
CA MET A 60 -2.04 -2.19 1.72
C MET A 60 -2.35 -3.63 2.14
N PHE A 61 -1.69 -4.10 3.20
CA PHE A 61 -1.98 -5.42 3.76
C PHE A 61 -3.41 -5.51 4.29
N GLY A 62 -3.87 -4.49 5.03
CA GLY A 62 -5.25 -4.41 5.53
C GLY A 62 -6.28 -4.40 4.40
N VAL A 63 -6.05 -3.61 3.35
CA VAL A 63 -6.91 -3.59 2.15
C VAL A 63 -6.91 -4.95 1.46
N GLY A 64 -5.75 -5.60 1.33
CA GLY A 64 -5.64 -6.95 0.75
C GLY A 64 -6.45 -7.99 1.54
N ILE A 65 -6.35 -7.99 2.87
CA ILE A 65 -7.17 -8.84 3.74
C ILE A 65 -8.65 -8.52 3.57
N TYR A 66 -9.03 -7.24 3.59
CA TYR A 66 -10.41 -6.83 3.40
C TYR A 66 -10.97 -7.32 2.07
N MET A 67 -10.20 -7.21 1.00
CA MET A 67 -10.57 -7.70 -0.32
C MET A 67 -10.83 -9.20 -0.31
N LEU A 68 -9.92 -9.99 0.27
CA LEU A 68 -10.04 -11.45 0.39
C LEU A 68 -11.26 -11.88 1.22
N LEU A 69 -11.59 -11.14 2.28
CA LEU A 69 -12.67 -11.50 3.20
C LEU A 69 -14.03 -10.96 2.76
N TYR A 70 -14.09 -9.79 2.12
CA TYR A 70 -15.33 -9.03 1.95
C TYR A 70 -15.68 -8.64 0.50
N LEU A 71 -14.70 -8.50 -0.40
CA LEU A 71 -15.04 -8.10 -1.77
C LEU A 71 -15.69 -9.24 -2.58
N ASP A 72 -15.54 -10.47 -2.11
CA ASP A 72 -16.01 -11.70 -2.76
C ASP A 72 -17.28 -12.27 -2.10
N TYR A 73 -18.19 -11.40 -1.67
CA TYR A 73 -19.51 -11.79 -1.14
C TYR A 73 -20.47 -12.13 -2.29
N GLY A 74 -20.22 -13.28 -2.93
CA GLY A 74 -21.13 -13.90 -3.89
C GLY A 74 -21.90 -15.08 -3.28
N PRO A 75 -23.05 -15.47 -3.86
CA PRO A 75 -23.78 -16.68 -3.44
C PRO A 75 -23.06 -17.99 -3.80
N ARG A 76 -21.93 -17.93 -4.51
CA ARG A 76 -21.15 -19.08 -4.97
C ARG A 76 -19.91 -19.30 -4.09
N LYS A 77 -19.48 -20.56 -3.97
CA LYS A 77 -18.23 -20.91 -3.29
C LYS A 77 -17.05 -20.51 -4.17
N ASN A 78 -16.11 -19.76 -3.59
CA ASN A 78 -14.89 -19.31 -4.25
C ASN A 78 -13.65 -19.90 -3.56
N CYS A 79 -12.48 -19.73 -4.18
CA CYS A 79 -11.21 -20.29 -3.68
C CYS A 79 -10.87 -19.84 -2.24
N PHE A 80 -11.32 -18.66 -1.82
CA PHE A 80 -11.05 -18.11 -0.49
C PHE A 80 -12.15 -18.36 0.54
N THR A 81 -13.24 -19.07 0.18
CA THR A 81 -14.34 -19.34 1.10
C THR A 81 -13.89 -20.11 2.34
N SER A 82 -12.98 -21.08 2.20
CA SER A 82 -12.43 -21.85 3.33
C SER A 82 -11.63 -20.96 4.29
N LEU A 83 -10.82 -20.05 3.76
CA LEU A 83 -10.01 -19.13 4.56
C LEU A 83 -10.90 -18.14 5.33
N ARG A 84 -11.95 -17.64 4.66
CA ARG A 84 -12.96 -16.77 5.26
C ARG A 84 -13.71 -17.47 6.40
N ALA A 85 -14.20 -18.68 6.17
CA ALA A 85 -14.90 -19.46 7.19
C ALA A 85 -14.02 -19.76 8.39
N TRP A 86 -12.74 -20.08 8.16
CA TRP A 86 -11.75 -20.24 9.23
C TRP A 86 -11.55 -18.95 10.02
N TYR A 87 -11.40 -17.80 9.35
CA TYR A 87 -11.22 -16.50 10.00
C TYR A 87 -12.41 -16.15 10.89
N PHE A 88 -13.64 -16.25 10.38
CA PHE A 88 -14.83 -15.94 11.17
C PHE A 88 -15.03 -16.92 12.32
N ASN A 89 -14.79 -18.22 12.13
CA ASN A 89 -14.82 -19.19 13.23
C ASN A 89 -13.79 -18.85 14.33
N LYS A 90 -12.61 -18.34 13.95
CA LYS A 90 -11.60 -17.90 14.92
C LYS A 90 -12.00 -16.61 15.63
N VAL A 91 -12.51 -15.62 14.90
CA VAL A 91 -13.02 -14.37 15.49
C VAL A 91 -14.19 -14.69 16.43
N ASP A 92 -15.15 -15.49 15.99
CA ASP A 92 -16.28 -15.90 16.83
C ASP A 92 -15.77 -16.61 18.07
N LYS A 93 -14.82 -17.55 17.96
CA LYS A 93 -14.22 -18.22 19.13
C LYS A 93 -13.46 -17.28 20.07
N LEU A 94 -12.85 -16.20 19.55
CA LEU A 94 -12.16 -15.20 20.38
C LEU A 94 -13.14 -14.27 21.11
N TRP A 95 -14.29 -13.98 20.50
CA TRP A 95 -15.31 -13.11 21.05
C TRP A 95 -16.43 -13.84 21.78
N THR A 96 -16.52 -15.16 21.65
CA THR A 96 -17.42 -16.01 22.44
C THR A 96 -16.69 -16.58 23.63
N LEU A 97 -17.39 -16.55 24.76
CA LEU A 97 -16.91 -17.13 26.00
C LEU A 97 -16.68 -18.64 25.79
N SER A 98 -15.50 -19.13 26.17
CA SER A 98 -15.26 -20.57 26.10
C SER A 98 -16.18 -21.32 27.07
N LYS A 99 -16.49 -22.59 26.78
CA LYS A 99 -17.38 -23.39 27.66
C LYS A 99 -16.83 -23.52 29.08
N ASP A 100 -15.51 -23.48 29.24
CA ASP A 100 -14.84 -23.54 30.52
C ASP A 100 -14.98 -22.20 31.26
N GLU A 101 -14.79 -21.07 30.58
CA GLU A 101 -15.07 -19.74 31.14
C GLU A 101 -16.55 -19.52 31.46
N GLU A 102 -17.47 -20.05 30.65
CA GLU A 102 -18.91 -20.01 30.94
C GLU A 102 -19.24 -20.80 32.19
N LYS A 103 -18.62 -21.98 32.36
CA LYS A 103 -18.79 -22.81 33.54
C LYS A 103 -18.25 -22.11 34.78
N ASP A 104 -17.04 -21.54 34.72
CA ASP A 104 -16.44 -20.80 35.83
C ASP A 104 -17.29 -19.56 36.20
N LEU A 105 -17.85 -18.86 35.22
CA LEU A 105 -18.72 -17.70 35.48
C LEU A 105 -20.11 -18.09 36.00
N ARG A 106 -20.64 -19.28 35.65
CA ARG A 106 -21.83 -19.86 36.28
C ARG A 106 -21.57 -20.29 37.72
N GLU A 107 -20.42 -20.91 37.99
CA GLU A 107 -20.00 -21.29 39.35
C GLU A 107 -19.79 -20.06 40.25
N GLN A 108 -19.31 -18.94 39.68
CA GLN A 108 -19.21 -17.64 40.35
C GLN A 108 -20.55 -16.88 40.45
N GLY A 109 -21.64 -17.39 39.87
CA GLY A 109 -22.98 -16.77 39.91
C GLY A 109 -23.10 -15.46 39.14
N ARG A 110 -22.15 -15.15 38.24
CA ARG A 110 -22.15 -13.91 37.44
C ARG A 110 -23.02 -14.00 36.19
N ILE A 111 -23.35 -15.23 35.77
CA ILE A 111 -24.21 -15.54 34.63
C ILE A 111 -25.24 -16.57 35.11
N LYS A 112 -26.52 -16.35 34.80
CA LYS A 112 -27.65 -17.20 35.22
C LYS A 112 -27.82 -18.42 34.32
#